data_AF-A0A9E5V133-F1
#
_entry.id   AF-A0A9E5V133-F1
#
_cell.length_a   1.000
_cell.length_b   1.000
_cell.length_c   1.000
_cell.angle_alpha   90.00
_cell.angle_beta   90.00
_cell.angle_gamma   90.00
#
_symmetry.space_group_name_H-M   'P 1'
#
loop_
_entity.id
_entity.type
_entity.pdbx_description
1 polymer ?
#
loop_
_entity_poly.entity_id
_entity_poly.type
_entity_poly.pdbx_seq_one_letter_code
_entity_poly.pdbx_strand_id
1 'polypeptide(L)'
;MIESVNDYLKNVCQIEHSRHRSSLNFLVNLVSGLVVEQVVIFLKPTTSELAFADQFTARNTSHRYRIIRMWEQPPEPLLVAPGLLPLATLAQTDAPQQLLERVAAQVNMIEPAQQQSIAACVQLVAGLILDTELIQQLFRRDVMRESVIYQEILQEGREEGREEGRQAQLKLVLRLLQRQLHGLNPDLQAKVEALSLAQLTSLGEASLDFSNEADLANWFSQSEP
;
A
#
# COMPACT_ATOMS: atom_id res chain seq x y z
N MET A 1 9.94 -14.00 -9.31
CA MET A 1 10.00 -13.57 -7.90
C MET A 1 8.94 -14.26 -7.02
N ILE A 2 7.63 -14.14 -7.32
CA ILE A 2 6.56 -14.84 -6.58
C ILE A 2 6.72 -16.37 -6.64
N GLU A 3 7.17 -16.94 -7.76
CA GLU A 3 7.46 -18.38 -7.90
C GLU A 3 8.58 -18.86 -6.98
N SER A 4 9.68 -18.11 -6.90
CA SER A 4 10.86 -18.50 -6.11
C SER A 4 10.62 -18.42 -4.60
N VAL A 5 9.82 -17.42 -4.16
CA VAL A 5 9.33 -17.31 -2.77
C VAL A 5 8.48 -18.51 -2.42
N ASN A 6 7.54 -18.83 -3.31
CA ASN A 6 6.63 -19.94 -3.15
C ASN A 6 7.42 -21.25 -3.05
N ASP A 7 8.29 -21.55 -4.02
CA ASP A 7 9.06 -22.81 -4.10
C ASP A 7 9.96 -23.06 -2.88
N TYR A 8 10.54 -22.01 -2.31
CA TYR A 8 11.34 -22.18 -1.10
C TYR A 8 10.48 -22.38 0.16
N LEU A 9 9.36 -21.65 0.29
CA LEU A 9 8.38 -21.93 1.33
C LEU A 9 7.86 -23.37 1.21
N LYS A 10 7.74 -23.95 0.00
CA LYS A 10 7.41 -25.37 -0.18
C LYS A 10 8.42 -26.29 0.50
N ASN A 11 9.71 -26.03 0.35
CA ASN A 11 10.78 -26.90 0.86
C ASN A 11 10.97 -26.80 2.37
N VAL A 12 10.89 -25.60 2.94
CA VAL A 12 11.15 -25.39 4.38
C VAL A 12 9.91 -25.60 5.23
N CYS A 13 8.74 -25.33 4.67
CA CYS A 13 7.47 -25.55 5.35
C CYS A 13 6.75 -26.82 4.88
N GLN A 14 7.32 -27.67 4.01
CA GLN A 14 6.59 -28.82 3.43
C GLN A 14 5.23 -28.47 2.80
N ILE A 15 5.07 -27.23 2.30
CA ILE A 15 3.80 -26.76 1.74
C ILE A 15 3.77 -27.13 0.25
N GLU A 16 3.08 -28.18 -0.14
CA GLU A 16 2.77 -28.41 -1.56
C GLU A 16 1.46 -27.73 -1.93
N HIS A 17 1.43 -26.76 -2.85
CA HIS A 17 0.24 -26.58 -3.70
C HIS A 17 0.46 -25.96 -5.09
N SER A 18 -0.31 -26.54 -6.02
CA SER A 18 -0.57 -26.14 -7.41
C SER A 18 -1.43 -24.87 -7.49
N ARG A 19 -1.01 -23.90 -8.29
CA ARG A 19 -1.74 -22.65 -8.58
C ARG A 19 -3.17 -22.92 -9.09
N HIS A 20 -4.19 -22.46 -8.36
CA HIS A 20 -5.54 -22.33 -8.88
C HIS A 20 -5.68 -21.08 -9.74
N ARG A 21 -5.33 -21.18 -11.02
CA ARG A 21 -5.80 -20.25 -12.07
C ARG A 21 -6.63 -20.93 -13.16
N SER A 22 -6.99 -22.22 -12.99
CA SER A 22 -7.81 -22.98 -13.94
C SER A 22 -8.92 -23.74 -13.21
N SER A 23 -10.18 -23.50 -13.61
CA SER A 23 -11.38 -24.21 -13.13
C SER A 23 -11.33 -25.71 -13.43
N LEU A 24 -10.59 -26.13 -14.46
CA LEU A 24 -10.36 -27.53 -14.81
C LEU A 24 -9.45 -28.25 -13.81
N ASN A 25 -8.37 -27.60 -13.33
CA ASN A 25 -7.49 -28.19 -12.31
C ASN A 25 -8.20 -28.34 -10.95
N PHE A 26 -9.14 -27.44 -10.63
CA PHE A 26 -9.98 -27.56 -9.44
C PHE A 26 -10.85 -28.82 -9.48
N LEU A 27 -11.47 -29.12 -10.63
CA LEU A 27 -12.26 -30.34 -10.80
C LEU A 27 -11.39 -31.61 -10.79
N VAL A 28 -10.19 -31.56 -11.36
CA VAL A 28 -9.23 -32.68 -11.29
C VAL A 28 -8.79 -32.92 -9.85
N ASN A 29 -8.44 -31.89 -9.08
CA ASN A 29 -8.07 -32.01 -7.66
C ASN A 29 -9.21 -32.55 -6.79
N LEU A 30 -10.45 -32.16 -7.08
CA LEU A 30 -11.64 -32.63 -6.36
C LEU A 30 -11.93 -34.12 -6.63
N VAL A 31 -11.64 -34.61 -7.84
CA VAL A 31 -11.83 -36.00 -8.23
C VAL A 31 -10.63 -36.88 -7.84
N SER A 32 -9.42 -36.30 -7.71
CA SER A 32 -8.19 -37.04 -7.39
C SER A 32 -7.84 -37.15 -5.91
N GLY A 33 -8.61 -36.50 -5.01
CA GLY A 33 -8.39 -36.60 -3.55
C GLY A 33 -7.10 -35.96 -3.07
N LEU A 34 -6.57 -34.96 -3.79
CA LEU A 34 -5.37 -34.24 -3.38
C LEU A 34 -5.69 -33.39 -2.14
N VAL A 35 -4.90 -33.57 -1.08
CA VAL A 35 -5.02 -32.83 0.19
C VAL A 35 -4.76 -31.35 -0.09
N VAL A 36 -5.67 -30.46 0.34
CA VAL A 36 -5.48 -29.02 0.23
C VAL A 36 -4.80 -28.46 1.48
N GLU A 37 -3.52 -28.07 1.40
CA GLU A 37 -2.83 -27.33 2.45
C GLU A 37 -3.06 -25.81 2.29
N GLN A 38 -3.72 -25.22 3.28
CA GLN A 38 -3.95 -23.78 3.38
C GLN A 38 -2.94 -23.15 4.33
N VAL A 39 -2.44 -21.96 4.00
CA VAL A 39 -1.39 -21.29 4.78
C VAL A 39 -1.70 -19.81 4.94
N VAL A 40 -1.55 -19.31 6.17
CA VAL A 40 -1.71 -17.90 6.51
C VAL A 40 -0.38 -17.37 7.03
N ILE A 41 0.11 -16.29 6.42
CA ILE A 41 1.40 -15.67 6.78
C ILE A 41 1.14 -14.32 7.44
N PHE A 42 1.64 -14.15 8.66
CA PHE A 42 1.62 -12.88 9.37
C PHE A 42 2.95 -12.16 9.23
N LEU A 43 2.91 -10.94 8.68
CA LEU A 43 4.09 -10.13 8.39
C LEU A 43 4.53 -9.25 9.57
N LYS A 44 3.60 -8.89 10.47
CA LYS A 44 3.86 -8.02 11.62
C LYS A 44 3.46 -8.69 12.93
N PRO A 45 4.28 -8.57 14.00
CA PRO A 45 3.88 -8.99 15.33
C PRO A 45 2.50 -8.44 15.70
N THR A 46 1.64 -9.31 16.21
CA THR A 46 0.28 -8.94 16.59
C THR A 46 -0.14 -9.68 17.85
N THR A 47 -0.98 -9.03 18.65
CA THR A 47 -1.61 -9.60 19.84
C THR A 47 -2.96 -10.26 19.54
N SER A 48 -3.41 -10.22 18.29
CA SER A 48 -4.68 -10.83 17.88
C SER A 48 -4.65 -12.34 18.05
N GLU A 49 -5.64 -12.90 18.74
CA GLU A 49 -5.81 -14.35 18.92
C GLU A 49 -5.96 -15.09 17.58
N LEU A 50 -6.45 -14.42 16.54
CA LEU A 50 -6.54 -14.96 15.19
C LEU A 50 -5.17 -15.33 14.58
N ALA A 51 -4.08 -14.74 15.08
CA ALA A 51 -2.72 -15.10 14.67
C ALA A 51 -2.21 -16.40 15.30
N PHE A 52 -3.02 -17.01 16.16
CA PHE A 52 -2.73 -18.27 16.84
C PHE A 52 -3.79 -19.35 16.55
N ALA A 53 -4.92 -18.97 15.95
CA ALA A 53 -5.97 -19.89 15.54
C ALA A 53 -5.65 -20.52 14.17
N ASP A 54 -5.43 -21.84 14.13
CA ASP A 54 -5.12 -22.64 12.94
C ASP A 54 -6.37 -23.17 12.22
N GLN A 55 -7.55 -22.78 12.70
CA GLN A 55 -8.83 -23.24 12.19
C GLN A 55 -9.85 -22.09 12.16
N PHE A 56 -10.49 -21.92 11.01
CA PHE A 56 -11.62 -21.03 10.83
C PHE A 56 -12.89 -21.84 10.58
N THR A 57 -13.95 -21.57 11.32
CA THR A 57 -15.25 -22.23 11.16
C THR A 57 -16.32 -21.20 10.87
N ALA A 58 -17.07 -21.39 9.79
CA ALA A 58 -18.19 -20.54 9.40
C ALA A 58 -19.39 -21.38 8.99
N ARG A 59 -20.50 -21.24 9.74
CA ARG A 59 -21.78 -21.94 9.52
C ARG A 59 -21.61 -23.46 9.35
N ASN A 60 -21.39 -23.94 8.12
CA ASN A 60 -21.27 -25.36 7.78
C ASN A 60 -19.88 -25.75 7.21
N THR A 61 -18.92 -24.82 7.15
CA THR A 61 -17.58 -25.09 6.65
C THR A 61 -16.53 -24.87 7.74
N SER A 62 -15.54 -25.77 7.77
CA SER A 62 -14.38 -25.69 8.64
C SER A 62 -13.13 -25.80 7.78
N HIS A 63 -12.25 -24.81 7.91
CA HIS A 63 -11.03 -24.68 7.14
C HIS A 63 -9.85 -24.69 8.11
N ARG A 64 -8.96 -25.67 7.97
CA ARG A 64 -7.71 -25.73 8.74
C ARG A 64 -6.60 -25.20 7.86
N TYR A 65 -5.77 -24.35 8.44
CA TYR A 65 -4.62 -23.77 7.77
C TYR A 65 -3.41 -23.76 8.71
N ARG A 66 -2.23 -23.83 8.12
CA ARG A 66 -0.98 -23.62 8.83
C ARG A 66 -0.73 -22.12 8.98
N ILE A 67 -0.32 -21.70 10.16
CA ILE A 67 0.10 -20.32 10.43
C ILE A 67 1.62 -20.21 10.35
N ILE A 68 2.11 -19.19 9.66
CA ILE A 68 3.52 -18.78 9.66
C ILE A 68 3.60 -17.36 10.17
N ARG A 69 4.29 -17.17 11.30
CA ARG A 69 4.56 -15.85 11.88
C ARG A 69 6.00 -15.47 11.58
N MET A 70 6.20 -14.44 10.76
CA MET A 70 7.54 -14.11 10.25
C MET A 70 8.54 -13.81 11.37
N TRP A 71 8.11 -13.09 12.41
CA TRP A 71 8.95 -12.72 13.57
C TRP A 71 9.38 -13.91 14.46
N GLU A 72 8.87 -15.12 14.19
CA GLU A 72 9.30 -16.35 14.86
C GLU A 72 10.10 -17.27 13.93
N GLN A 73 10.19 -16.94 12.64
CA GLN A 73 10.93 -17.77 11.69
C GLN A 73 12.41 -17.41 11.71
N PRO A 74 13.31 -18.41 11.64
CA PRO A 74 14.74 -18.13 11.47
C PRO A 74 15.00 -17.43 10.12
N PRO A 75 15.98 -16.52 10.05
CA PRO A 75 16.29 -15.78 8.83
C PRO A 75 17.03 -16.62 7.78
N GLU A 76 17.85 -17.59 8.20
CA GLU A 76 18.75 -18.35 7.32
C GLU A 76 18.04 -18.98 6.13
N PRO A 77 16.85 -19.60 6.31
CA PRO A 77 16.12 -20.13 5.19
C PRO A 77 15.70 -19.05 4.18
N LEU A 78 15.27 -17.89 4.66
CA LEU A 78 14.75 -16.82 3.82
C LEU A 78 15.86 -16.12 3.01
N LEU A 79 17.12 -16.28 3.41
CA LEU A 79 18.29 -15.72 2.73
C LEU A 79 18.79 -16.57 1.55
N VAL A 80 18.19 -17.73 1.28
CA VAL A 80 18.66 -18.65 0.23
C VAL A 80 18.21 -18.19 -1.17
N ALA A 81 17.01 -17.64 -1.28
CA ALA A 81 16.44 -17.26 -2.58
C ALA A 81 16.27 -15.73 -2.69
N PRO A 82 16.69 -15.12 -3.81
CA PRO A 82 16.52 -13.68 -4.06
C PRO A 82 15.09 -13.16 -3.84
N GLY A 83 14.09 -13.95 -4.20
CA GLY A 83 12.68 -13.56 -4.02
C GLY A 83 12.24 -13.47 -2.56
N LEU A 84 12.91 -14.19 -1.64
CA LEU A 84 12.56 -14.25 -0.22
C LEU A 84 13.24 -13.18 0.62
N LEU A 85 14.25 -12.52 0.08
CA LEU A 85 14.98 -11.45 0.75
C LEU A 85 14.07 -10.36 1.36
N PRO A 86 12.95 -9.95 0.73
CA PRO A 86 12.00 -9.05 1.38
C PRO A 86 11.45 -9.62 2.69
N LEU A 87 11.05 -10.90 2.70
CA LEU A 87 10.51 -11.57 3.88
C LEU A 87 11.57 -11.84 4.95
N ALA A 88 12.83 -12.04 4.55
CA ALA A 88 13.95 -12.22 5.48
C ALA A 88 14.09 -11.03 6.44
N THR A 89 13.74 -9.81 6.01
CA THR A 89 13.78 -8.61 6.87
C THR A 89 12.78 -8.66 8.04
N LEU A 90 11.76 -9.51 7.96
CA LEU A 90 10.73 -9.70 8.98
C LEU A 90 11.01 -10.89 9.92
N ALA A 91 12.11 -11.62 9.68
CA ALA A 91 12.46 -12.83 10.40
C ALA A 91 12.81 -12.54 11.88
N GLN A 92 12.79 -13.58 12.70
CA GLN A 92 13.27 -13.49 14.08
C GLN A 92 14.75 -13.10 14.11
N THR A 93 15.08 -12.02 14.81
CA THR A 93 16.47 -11.58 14.97
C THR A 93 16.64 -10.67 16.18
N ASP A 94 17.78 -10.83 16.86
CA ASP A 94 18.22 -9.92 17.92
C ASP A 94 19.01 -8.71 17.35
N ALA A 95 19.38 -8.76 16.06
CA ALA A 95 20.22 -7.76 15.40
C ALA A 95 19.63 -7.36 14.02
N PRO A 96 18.49 -6.65 13.99
CA PRO A 96 17.78 -6.33 12.75
C PRO A 96 18.61 -5.52 11.75
N GLN A 97 19.47 -4.62 12.22
CA GLN A 97 20.37 -3.87 11.35
C GLN A 97 21.37 -4.78 10.62
N GLN A 98 22.01 -5.71 11.32
CA GLN A 98 22.97 -6.63 10.71
C GLN A 98 22.27 -7.57 9.71
N LEU A 99 21.05 -7.99 10.01
CA LEU A 99 20.24 -8.77 9.08
C LEU A 99 19.90 -7.98 7.81
N LEU A 100 19.51 -6.72 7.96
CA LEU A 100 19.23 -5.83 6.83
C LEU A 100 20.48 -5.57 5.97
N GLU A 101 21.65 -5.40 6.57
CA GLU A 101 22.93 -5.29 5.87
C GLU A 101 23.26 -6.55 5.06
N ARG A 102 23.04 -7.74 5.64
CA ARG A 102 23.21 -9.02 4.93
C ARG A 102 22.24 -9.15 3.75
N VAL A 103 20.97 -8.78 3.95
CA VAL A 103 19.97 -8.77 2.89
C VAL A 103 20.38 -7.79 1.77
N ALA A 104 20.80 -6.59 2.12
CA ALA A 104 21.28 -5.59 1.15
C ALA A 104 22.48 -6.10 0.34
N ALA A 105 23.44 -6.75 1.00
CA ALA A 105 24.58 -7.37 0.34
C ALA A 105 24.14 -8.45 -0.67
N GLN A 106 23.20 -9.33 -0.28
CA GLN A 106 22.67 -10.34 -1.19
C GLN A 106 21.89 -9.73 -2.35
N VAL A 107 21.12 -8.66 -2.12
CA VAL A 107 20.42 -7.94 -3.19
C VAL A 107 21.40 -7.39 -4.24
N ASN A 108 22.53 -6.85 -3.80
CA ASN A 108 23.57 -6.32 -4.69
C ASN A 108 24.28 -7.40 -5.52
N MET A 109 24.13 -8.68 -5.19
CA MET A 109 24.67 -9.80 -5.95
C MET A 109 23.70 -10.36 -7.00
N ILE A 110 22.47 -9.85 -7.06
CA ILE A 110 21.44 -10.29 -8.01
C ILE A 110 21.68 -9.63 -9.38
N GLU A 111 21.22 -10.29 -10.45
CA GLU A 111 21.18 -9.69 -11.78
C GLU A 111 20.46 -8.32 -11.79
N PRO A 112 21.01 -7.31 -12.49
CA PRO A 112 20.49 -5.94 -12.48
C PRO A 112 19.00 -5.84 -12.83
N ALA A 113 18.52 -6.71 -13.73
CA ALA A 113 17.12 -6.74 -14.17
C ALA A 113 16.12 -7.05 -13.04
N GLN A 114 16.52 -7.86 -12.04
CA GLN A 114 15.66 -8.20 -10.90
C GLN A 114 16.05 -7.45 -9.63
N GLN A 115 17.30 -7.01 -9.52
CA GLN A 115 17.85 -6.30 -8.38
C GLN A 115 16.97 -5.11 -7.96
N GLN A 116 16.55 -4.27 -8.92
CA GLN A 116 15.76 -3.08 -8.62
C GLN A 116 14.39 -3.42 -8.00
N SER A 117 13.68 -4.38 -8.59
CA SER A 117 12.38 -4.82 -8.09
C SER A 117 12.49 -5.46 -6.71
N ILE A 118 13.51 -6.31 -6.49
CA ILE A 118 13.74 -6.96 -5.19
C ILE A 118 14.14 -5.91 -4.15
N ALA A 119 15.02 -4.98 -4.48
CA ALA A 119 15.45 -3.90 -3.59
C ALA A 119 14.27 -3.03 -3.14
N ALA A 120 13.35 -2.69 -4.04
CA ALA A 120 12.14 -1.94 -3.70
C ALA A 120 11.23 -2.73 -2.76
N CYS A 121 10.99 -4.02 -3.06
CA CYS A 121 10.22 -4.90 -2.19
C CYS A 121 10.85 -5.05 -0.80
N VAL A 122 12.17 -5.22 -0.72
CA VAL A 122 12.92 -5.29 0.54
C VAL A 122 12.71 -4.01 1.35
N GLN A 123 12.84 -2.83 0.75
CA GLN A 123 12.66 -1.56 1.45
C GLN A 123 11.23 -1.36 1.95
N LEU A 124 10.22 -1.69 1.14
CA LEU A 124 8.81 -1.62 1.53
C LEU A 124 8.49 -2.56 2.70
N VAL A 125 8.94 -3.81 2.61
CA VAL A 125 8.68 -4.82 3.64
C VAL A 125 9.48 -4.52 4.91
N ALA A 126 10.75 -4.12 4.80
CA ALA A 126 11.56 -3.72 5.95
C ALA A 126 10.94 -2.51 6.67
N GLY A 127 10.40 -1.52 5.93
CA GLY A 127 9.75 -0.34 6.48
C GLY A 127 8.46 -0.63 7.26
N LEU A 128 7.96 -1.86 7.22
CA LEU A 128 6.85 -2.30 8.06
C LEU A 128 7.23 -2.41 9.55
N ILE A 129 8.51 -2.68 9.85
CA ILE A 129 9.02 -2.95 11.21
C ILE A 129 10.22 -2.06 11.56
N LEU A 130 11.04 -1.65 10.59
CA LEU A 130 12.30 -0.92 10.81
C LEU A 130 12.17 0.57 10.46
N ASP A 131 12.99 1.38 11.12
CA ASP A 131 13.04 2.82 10.90
C ASP A 131 13.53 3.18 9.49
N THR A 132 12.86 4.16 8.89
CA THR A 132 13.09 4.61 7.51
C THR A 132 14.51 5.15 7.30
N GLU A 133 15.14 5.74 8.31
CA GLU A 133 16.52 6.26 8.20
C GLU A 133 17.55 5.15 7.98
N LEU A 134 17.42 4.04 8.72
CA LEU A 134 18.31 2.89 8.60
C LEU A 134 18.22 2.25 7.21
N ILE A 135 17.00 2.13 6.69
CA ILE A 135 16.74 1.58 5.35
C ILE A 135 17.39 2.46 4.27
N GLN A 136 17.31 3.79 4.42
CA GLN A 136 17.88 4.75 3.45
C GLN A 136 19.40 4.83 3.47
N GLN A 137 20.05 4.49 4.59
CA GLN A 137 21.51 4.41 4.67
C GLN A 137 22.06 3.22 3.87
N LEU A 138 21.34 2.10 3.88
CA LEU A 138 21.77 0.84 3.25
C LEU A 138 21.32 0.73 1.79
N PHE A 139 20.15 1.28 1.46
CA PHE A 139 19.62 1.31 0.11
C PHE A 139 19.56 2.75 -0.40
N ARG A 140 20.33 3.05 -1.46
CA ARG A 140 20.32 4.37 -2.09
C ARG A 140 18.91 4.70 -2.60
N ARG A 141 18.39 5.89 -2.26
CA ARG A 141 17.05 6.38 -2.65
C ARG A 141 16.78 6.28 -4.16
N ASP A 142 17.82 6.32 -4.98
CA ASP A 142 17.73 6.30 -6.44
C ASP A 142 17.18 4.96 -6.97
N VAL A 143 17.44 3.85 -6.26
CA VAL A 143 16.96 2.51 -6.65
C VAL A 143 15.42 2.39 -6.54
N MET A 144 14.78 3.19 -5.67
CA MET A 144 13.32 3.17 -5.48
C MET A 144 12.57 3.99 -6.53
N ARG A 145 13.11 5.11 -7.00
CA ARG A 145 12.37 6.05 -7.88
C ARG A 145 12.05 5.46 -9.25
N GLU A 146 12.81 4.46 -9.68
CA GLU A 146 12.61 3.75 -10.94
C GLU A 146 11.64 2.56 -10.81
N SER A 147 11.24 2.19 -9.58
CA SER A 147 10.27 1.12 -9.37
C SER A 147 8.86 1.56 -9.71
N VAL A 148 8.15 0.74 -10.49
CA VAL A 148 6.75 0.93 -10.87
C VAL A 148 5.86 1.09 -9.62
N ILE A 149 6.11 0.30 -8.58
CA ILE A 149 5.33 0.34 -7.32
C ILE A 149 5.50 1.68 -6.60
N TYR A 150 6.72 2.23 -6.60
CA TYR A 150 6.97 3.53 -5.98
C TYR A 150 6.29 4.67 -6.76
N GLN A 151 6.26 4.57 -8.10
CA GLN A 151 5.58 5.55 -8.95
C GLN A 151 4.07 5.56 -8.72
N GLU A 152 3.46 4.38 -8.55
CA GLU A 152 2.05 4.23 -8.23
C GLU A 152 1.70 4.85 -6.87
N ILE A 153 2.43 4.50 -5.80
CA ILE A 153 2.22 5.06 -4.46
C ILE A 153 2.44 6.58 -4.45
N LEU A 154 3.47 7.07 -5.17
CA LEU A 154 3.73 8.50 -5.28
C LEU A 154 2.61 9.22 -6.05
N GLN A 155 2.02 8.58 -7.05
CA GLN A 155 0.89 9.13 -7.79
C GLN A 155 -0.35 9.18 -6.90
N GLU A 156 -0.69 8.10 -6.22
CA GLU A 156 -1.79 8.03 -5.25
C GLU A 156 -1.63 9.12 -4.17
N GLY A 157 -0.45 9.22 -3.55
CA GLY A 157 -0.19 10.26 -2.54
C GLY A 157 -0.25 11.70 -3.09
N ARG A 158 0.07 11.92 -4.37
CA ARG A 158 -0.14 13.23 -5.02
C ARG A 158 -1.61 13.52 -5.27
N GLU A 159 -2.39 12.51 -5.62
CA GLU A 159 -3.84 12.62 -5.81
C GLU A 159 -4.54 12.91 -4.47
N GLU A 160 -4.18 12.16 -3.42
CA GLU A 160 -4.63 12.43 -2.05
C GLU A 160 -4.28 13.85 -1.60
N GLY A 161 -3.01 14.24 -1.72
CA GLY A 161 -2.57 15.59 -1.33
C GLY A 161 -3.26 16.71 -2.15
N ARG A 162 -3.62 16.44 -3.41
CA ARG A 162 -4.38 17.37 -4.24
C ARG A 162 -5.83 17.49 -3.76
N GLU A 163 -6.46 16.39 -3.37
CA GLU A 163 -7.82 16.41 -2.82
C GLU A 163 -7.85 17.07 -1.44
N GLU A 164 -6.90 16.76 -0.55
CA GLU A 164 -6.74 17.44 0.74
C GLU A 164 -6.55 18.96 0.57
N GLY A 165 -5.69 19.36 -0.37
CA GLY A 165 -5.48 20.77 -0.72
C GLY A 165 -6.76 21.44 -1.26
N ARG A 166 -7.52 20.73 -2.09
CA ARG A 166 -8.80 21.21 -2.62
C ARG A 166 -9.84 21.39 -1.51
N GLN A 167 -9.97 20.42 -0.61
CA GLN A 167 -10.88 20.49 0.53
C GLN A 167 -10.51 21.64 1.48
N ALA A 168 -9.22 21.81 1.77
CA ALA A 168 -8.73 22.92 2.58
C ALA A 168 -9.05 24.29 1.94
N GLN A 169 -8.83 24.41 0.63
CA GLN A 169 -9.12 25.64 -0.10
C GLN A 169 -10.62 25.91 -0.23
N LEU A 170 -11.43 24.89 -0.53
CA LEU A 170 -12.89 24.99 -0.57
C LEU A 170 -13.44 25.53 0.76
N LYS A 171 -12.98 24.96 1.87
CA LYS A 171 -13.36 25.41 3.22
C LYS A 171 -12.98 26.86 3.48
N LEU A 172 -11.81 27.31 2.99
CA LEU A 172 -11.38 28.70 3.11
C LEU A 172 -12.26 29.63 2.28
N VAL A 173 -12.51 29.29 1.02
CA VAL A 173 -13.35 30.08 0.10
C VAL A 173 -14.78 30.21 0.63
N LEU A 174 -15.38 29.11 1.11
CA LEU A 174 -16.72 29.15 1.69
C LEU A 174 -16.79 30.08 2.92
N ARG A 175 -15.77 30.04 3.80
CA ARG A 175 -15.70 30.96 4.94
C ARG A 175 -15.55 32.42 4.53
N LEU A 176 -14.77 32.70 3.48
CA LEU A 176 -14.62 34.05 2.94
C LEU A 176 -15.95 34.56 2.39
N LEU A 177 -16.61 33.76 1.55
CA LEU A 177 -17.88 34.14 0.95
C LEU A 177 -18.99 34.32 2.00
N GLN A 178 -19.10 33.42 2.99
CA GLN A 178 -20.05 33.59 4.10
C GLN A 178 -19.81 34.87 4.90
N ARG A 179 -18.54 35.27 5.08
CA ARG A 179 -18.18 36.51 5.76
C ARG A 179 -18.51 37.76 4.94
N GLN A 180 -18.28 37.75 3.63
CA GLN A 180 -18.53 38.90 2.77
C GLN A 180 -20.02 39.07 2.44
N LEU A 181 -20.71 37.97 2.14
CA LEU A 181 -22.09 37.96 1.66
C LEU A 181 -23.13 37.87 2.80
N HIS A 182 -22.68 37.78 4.06
CA HIS A 182 -23.54 37.70 5.25
C HIS A 182 -24.54 36.53 5.22
N GLY A 183 -24.20 35.47 4.51
CA GLY A 183 -25.07 34.35 4.20
C GLY A 183 -24.72 33.81 2.80
N LEU A 184 -24.97 32.53 2.57
CA LEU A 184 -24.78 31.94 1.26
C LEU A 184 -25.92 30.96 0.99
N ASN A 185 -26.67 31.19 -0.09
CA ASN A 185 -27.71 30.27 -0.53
C ASN A 185 -27.15 28.84 -0.73
N PRO A 186 -27.79 27.79 -0.18
CA PRO A 186 -27.41 26.38 -0.39
C PRO A 186 -27.12 26.01 -1.85
N ASP A 187 -27.88 26.56 -2.80
CA ASP A 187 -27.69 26.28 -4.23
C ASP A 187 -26.35 26.81 -4.76
N LEU A 188 -25.95 28.01 -4.32
CA LEU A 188 -24.65 28.60 -4.66
C LEU A 188 -23.52 27.86 -3.95
N GLN A 189 -23.74 27.40 -2.71
CA GLN A 189 -22.76 26.62 -1.98
C GLN A 189 -22.45 25.30 -2.71
N ALA A 190 -23.48 24.57 -3.15
CA ALA A 190 -23.30 23.33 -3.91
C ALA A 190 -22.52 23.56 -5.23
N LYS A 191 -22.76 24.70 -5.90
CA LYS A 191 -21.98 25.09 -7.09
C LYS A 191 -20.51 25.35 -6.77
N VAL A 192 -20.20 25.97 -5.63
CA VAL A 192 -18.80 26.19 -5.18
C VAL A 192 -18.12 24.87 -4.84
N GLU A 193 -18.82 23.92 -4.20
CA GLU A 193 -18.27 22.61 -3.84
C GLU A 193 -17.88 21.75 -5.06
N ALA A 194 -18.57 21.95 -6.19
CA ALA A 194 -18.31 21.30 -7.47
C ALA A 194 -17.12 21.89 -8.25
N LEU A 195 -16.52 23.01 -7.79
CA LEU A 195 -15.42 23.66 -8.50
C LEU A 195 -14.10 22.88 -8.38
N SER A 196 -13.33 22.92 -9.47
CA SER A 196 -11.95 22.44 -9.48
C SER A 196 -11.05 23.31 -8.60
N LEU A 197 -9.89 22.76 -8.19
CA LEU A 197 -8.89 23.50 -7.41
C LEU A 197 -8.51 24.86 -8.05
N ALA A 198 -8.33 24.89 -9.38
CA ALA A 198 -7.97 26.11 -10.10
C ALA A 198 -9.08 27.16 -10.06
N GLN A 199 -10.34 26.71 -10.21
CA GLN A 199 -11.51 27.58 -10.11
C GLN A 199 -11.71 28.10 -8.68
N LEU A 200 -11.42 27.28 -7.66
CA LEU A 200 -11.45 27.73 -6.26
C LEU A 200 -10.39 28.80 -5.98
N THR A 201 -9.23 28.76 -6.63
CA THR A 201 -8.22 29.83 -6.52
C THR A 201 -8.73 31.12 -7.13
N SER A 202 -9.23 31.05 -8.36
CA SER A 202 -9.78 32.23 -9.05
C SER A 202 -10.98 32.82 -8.29
N LEU A 203 -11.86 31.97 -7.76
CA LEU A 203 -12.98 32.40 -6.94
C LEU A 203 -12.52 33.03 -5.63
N GLY A 204 -11.48 32.49 -4.99
CA GLY A 204 -10.90 33.06 -3.78
C GLY A 204 -10.44 34.50 -3.97
N GLU A 205 -9.77 34.80 -5.09
CA GLU A 205 -9.33 36.16 -5.44
C GLU A 205 -10.53 37.07 -5.75
N ALA A 206 -11.44 36.63 -6.62
CA ALA A 206 -12.62 37.41 -7.00
C ALA A 206 -13.57 37.67 -5.81
N SER A 207 -13.61 36.76 -4.84
CA SER A 207 -14.48 36.88 -3.66
C SER A 207 -14.21 38.11 -2.80
N LEU A 208 -13.03 38.73 -2.93
CA LEU A 208 -12.67 39.94 -2.21
C LEU A 208 -13.41 41.18 -2.72
N ASP A 209 -13.83 41.17 -3.98
CA ASP A 209 -14.52 42.29 -4.63
C ASP A 209 -16.05 42.14 -4.60
N PHE A 210 -16.55 41.01 -4.09
CA PHE A 210 -17.99 40.74 -4.04
C PHE A 210 -18.68 41.56 -2.94
N SER A 211 -19.78 42.18 -3.31
CA SER A 211 -20.64 42.95 -2.40
C SER A 211 -21.95 42.23 -2.09
N ASN A 212 -22.41 41.35 -2.98
CA ASN A 212 -23.68 40.63 -2.85
C ASN A 212 -23.67 39.27 -3.58
N GLU A 213 -24.67 38.42 -3.33
CA GLU A 213 -24.76 37.08 -3.95
C GLU A 213 -24.89 37.10 -5.49
N ALA A 214 -25.38 38.20 -6.08
CA ALA A 214 -25.47 38.32 -7.54
C ALA A 214 -24.08 38.43 -8.19
N ASP A 215 -23.09 38.97 -7.49
CA ASP A 215 -21.69 39.02 -7.98
C ASP A 215 -21.12 37.60 -8.13
N LEU A 216 -21.41 36.73 -7.15
CA LEU A 216 -21.05 35.31 -7.19
C LEU A 216 -21.80 34.58 -8.32
N ALA A 217 -23.11 34.83 -8.49
CA ALA A 217 -23.89 34.24 -9.58
C ALA A 217 -23.38 34.67 -10.96
N ASN A 218 -23.03 35.95 -11.12
CA ASN A 218 -22.44 36.49 -12.35
C ASN A 218 -21.06 35.89 -12.63
N TRP A 219 -20.25 35.70 -11.58
CA TRP A 219 -18.96 35.03 -11.71
C TRP A 219 -19.10 33.61 -12.25
N PHE A 220 -20.08 32.83 -11.76
CA PHE A 220 -20.37 31.50 -12.30
C PHE A 220 -20.73 31.55 -13.78
N SER A 221 -21.58 32.49 -14.21
CA SER A 221 -21.96 32.65 -15.62
C SER A 221 -20.83 33.12 -16.54
N GLN A 222 -19.80 33.78 -15.98
CA GLN A 222 -18.61 34.19 -16.73
C GLN A 222 -17.49 33.15 -16.72
N SER A 223 -17.52 32.23 -15.75
CA SER A 223 -16.48 31.21 -15.50
C SER A 223 -16.88 29.80 -15.96
N GLU A 224 -18.11 29.62 -16.43
CA GLU A 224 -18.54 28.46 -17.22
C GLU A 224 -17.97 28.60 -18.65
N PRO A 225 -17.22 27.61 -19.17
CA PRO A 225 -16.85 27.55 -20.58
C PRO A 225 -18.04 27.22 -21.49
#